data_AF-A0A7X5Y603-F1
#
_entry.id   AF-A0A7X5Y603-F1
#
_cell.length_a   1.000
_cell.length_b   1.000
_cell.length_c   1.000
_cell.angle_alpha   90.00
_cell.angle_beta   90.00
_cell.angle_gamma   90.00
#
_symmetry.space_group_name_H-M   'P 1'
#
loop_
_entity.id
_entity.type
_entity.pdbx_description
1 polymer ?
#
loop_
_entity_poly.entity_id
_entity_poly.type
_entity_poly.pdbx_seq_one_letter_code
_entity_poly.pdbx_strand_id
1 'polypeptide(L)'
;MRLGDGNDNDFIDATGRSGGGMPVLGGGGGILGMLIPLVLSRFGIVGILILALGYCALSGLGGGGILGGGGSPTQQGDGGGASQLSQEDGRVLRSALISTDQVWGALFQAANRSYTEPKLVAYRGGYQTACGQGQASFGPFYCPGDQSIYIDPSFFNELRTRFGASGDFAPYYVIAHEVGHHIQKLEGTLDRASRAQASLGKAEGNAVQVGVELQADCYAGVWAARAKAPDGTPALDPDDLQEGMTAAAAIGDDALMQQAGQAVRPESFTHGSSQQRQEALRRGLQSGDPSVCNYNRV
;
A
#
# COMPACT_ATOMS: atom_id res chain seq x y z
N MET A 1 16.89 5.06 12.20
CA MET A 1 17.51 3.91 11.51
C MET A 1 17.90 4.26 10.06
N ARG A 2 19.00 3.72 9.50
CA ARG A 2 19.33 3.81 8.07
C ARG A 2 19.67 2.41 7.54
N LEU A 3 18.93 1.97 6.55
CA LEU A 3 19.05 0.70 5.86
C LEU A 3 19.66 0.92 4.46
N GLY A 4 20.68 0.12 4.13
CA GLY A 4 21.34 0.13 2.83
C GLY A 4 22.08 1.43 2.44
N ASP A 5 22.83 1.31 1.36
CA ASP A 5 23.51 2.35 0.60
C ASP A 5 23.27 2.12 -0.90
N GLY A 6 22.90 3.16 -1.65
CA GLY A 6 22.52 2.95 -3.03
C GLY A 6 21.97 4.18 -3.72
N ASN A 7 21.67 3.99 -4.99
CA ASN A 7 20.99 4.96 -5.83
C ASN A 7 19.51 5.02 -5.47
N ASP A 8 18.92 6.21 -5.52
CA ASP A 8 17.50 6.48 -5.19
C ASP A 8 16.75 7.10 -6.37
N ASN A 9 17.21 6.83 -7.60
CA ASN A 9 16.62 7.34 -8.84
C ASN A 9 15.13 7.00 -9.01
N ASP A 10 14.66 5.91 -8.39
CA ASP A 10 13.26 5.48 -8.45
C ASP A 10 12.38 6.11 -7.35
N PHE A 11 12.96 6.95 -6.49
CA PHE A 11 12.21 7.78 -5.57
C PHE A 11 11.79 9.13 -6.20
N ILE A 12 10.50 9.43 -6.14
CA ILE A 12 9.89 10.64 -6.67
C ILE A 12 9.23 11.43 -5.53
N ASP A 13 9.73 12.64 -5.29
CA ASP A 13 9.07 13.60 -4.40
C ASP A 13 8.06 14.44 -5.18
N ALA A 14 6.78 14.08 -5.06
CA ALA A 14 5.66 14.84 -5.61
C ALA A 14 4.89 15.61 -4.53
N THR A 15 5.41 15.75 -3.31
CA THR A 15 4.70 16.39 -2.19
C THR A 15 4.52 17.90 -2.38
N GLY A 16 5.39 18.53 -3.18
CA GLY A 16 5.30 19.95 -3.54
C GLY A 16 4.35 20.23 -4.71
N ARG A 17 3.86 19.21 -5.41
CA ARG A 17 2.89 19.40 -6.49
C ARG A 17 1.53 19.71 -5.86
N SER A 18 0.99 20.89 -6.12
CA SER A 18 -0.37 21.21 -5.69
C SER A 18 -1.33 20.26 -6.41
N GLY A 19 -1.87 19.27 -5.69
CA GLY A 19 -3.01 18.49 -6.15
C GLY A 19 -4.11 19.47 -6.54
N GLY A 20 -4.58 19.40 -7.78
CA GLY A 20 -5.61 20.30 -8.29
C GLY A 20 -6.77 20.34 -7.30
N GLY A 21 -6.93 21.48 -6.62
CA GLY A 21 -8.00 21.67 -5.68
C GLY A 21 -9.33 21.44 -6.40
N MET A 22 -10.19 20.61 -5.81
CA MET A 22 -11.59 20.58 -6.19
C MET A 22 -12.10 22.03 -6.16
N PRO A 23 -12.76 22.53 -7.22
CA PRO A 23 -13.32 23.87 -7.17
C PRO A 23 -14.31 23.88 -6.02
N VAL A 24 -13.98 24.64 -4.97
CA VAL A 24 -14.94 25.01 -3.93
C VAL A 24 -15.98 25.86 -4.66
N LEU A 25 -17.05 25.21 -5.12
CA LEU A 25 -18.25 25.87 -5.60
C LEU A 25 -18.86 26.59 -4.41
N GLY A 26 -18.44 27.84 -4.23
CA GLY A 26 -19.05 28.76 -3.31
C GLY A 26 -20.52 28.96 -3.68
N GLY A 27 -21.38 28.91 -2.68
CA GLY A 27 -22.70 29.51 -2.72
C GLY A 27 -23.87 28.54 -2.89
N GLY A 28 -24.73 28.51 -1.88
CA GLY A 28 -26.15 28.25 -2.06
C GLY A 28 -26.63 26.92 -1.48
N GLY A 29 -27.50 27.01 -0.48
CA GLY A 29 -28.07 25.88 0.23
C GLY A 29 -28.78 24.88 -0.67
N GLY A 30 -28.59 23.61 -0.36
CA GLY A 30 -29.31 22.51 -0.98
C GLY A 30 -28.80 21.20 -0.38
N ILE A 31 -29.71 20.47 0.26
CA ILE A 31 -29.89 19.03 0.51
C ILE A 31 -28.70 18.02 0.33
N LEU A 32 -27.65 18.31 -0.44
CA LEU A 32 -26.42 17.52 -0.56
C LEU A 32 -25.45 17.70 0.64
N GLY A 33 -25.48 18.84 1.33
CA GLY A 33 -24.62 19.12 2.49
C GLY A 33 -24.95 18.30 3.74
N MET A 34 -26.08 17.56 3.73
CA MET A 34 -26.55 16.74 4.85
C MET A 34 -26.22 15.25 4.73
N LEU A 35 -25.64 14.79 3.60
CA LEU A 35 -25.32 13.37 3.40
C LEU A 35 -23.84 13.03 3.64
N ILE A 36 -22.96 14.03 3.68
CA ILE A 36 -21.53 13.87 3.99
C ILE A 36 -21.28 13.37 5.43
N PRO A 37 -22.04 13.77 6.48
CA PRO A 37 -21.85 13.18 7.80
C PRO A 37 -22.47 11.78 7.95
N LEU A 38 -23.31 11.34 7.00
CA LEU A 38 -23.99 10.04 7.09
C LEU A 38 -23.17 8.89 6.46
N VAL A 39 -22.28 9.22 5.50
CA VAL A 39 -21.32 8.25 4.93
C VAL A 39 -20.05 8.14 5.79
N LEU A 40 -19.66 9.22 6.49
CA LEU A 40 -18.53 9.22 7.43
C LEU A 40 -18.83 8.59 8.80
N SER A 41 -20.10 8.38 9.16
CA SER A 41 -20.48 7.86 10.49
C SER A 41 -20.81 6.37 10.53
N ARG A 42 -20.73 5.63 9.40
CA ARG A 42 -21.12 4.21 9.41
C ARG A 42 -20.16 3.21 8.76
N PHE A 43 -19.16 3.63 7.98
CA PHE A 43 -18.28 2.69 7.27
C PHE A 43 -16.76 2.93 7.29
N GLY A 44 -16.24 3.97 7.93
CA GLY A 44 -14.79 4.14 8.18
C GLY A 44 -13.87 3.94 6.95
N ILE A 45 -12.58 3.75 7.20
CA ILE A 45 -11.53 3.53 6.18
C ILE A 45 -11.81 2.27 5.32
N VAL A 46 -12.62 1.35 5.81
CA VAL A 46 -13.06 0.12 5.10
C VAL A 46 -13.94 0.42 3.89
N GLY A 47 -14.65 1.56 3.85
CA GLY A 47 -15.47 1.95 2.69
C GLY A 47 -14.67 2.43 1.47
N ILE A 48 -13.42 2.82 1.68
CA ILE A 48 -12.65 3.61 0.72
C ILE A 48 -11.85 2.73 -0.26
N LEU A 49 -11.28 1.62 0.21
CA LEU A 49 -10.58 0.64 -0.66
C LEU A 49 -11.55 -0.24 -1.46
N ILE A 50 -12.74 -0.52 -0.89
CA ILE A 50 -13.84 -1.21 -1.60
C ILE A 50 -14.38 -0.34 -2.76
N LEU A 51 -14.40 0.99 -2.61
CA LEU A 51 -14.77 1.92 -3.68
C LEU A 51 -13.72 1.95 -4.80
N ALA A 52 -12.43 1.86 -4.49
CA ALA A 52 -11.35 1.82 -5.48
C ALA A 52 -11.33 0.51 -6.28
N LEU A 53 -11.38 -0.66 -5.61
CA LEU A 53 -11.42 -1.97 -6.28
C LEU A 53 -12.75 -2.22 -7.01
N GLY A 54 -13.88 -1.78 -6.46
CA GLY A 54 -15.20 -1.89 -7.09
C GLY A 54 -15.36 -0.99 -8.33
N TYR A 55 -14.76 0.20 -8.32
CA TYR A 55 -14.77 1.11 -9.48
C TYR A 55 -13.87 0.60 -10.62
N CYS A 56 -12.73 -0.02 -10.30
CA CYS A 56 -11.84 -0.68 -11.28
C CYS A 56 -12.52 -1.87 -11.98
N ALA A 57 -13.35 -2.65 -11.27
CA ALA A 57 -14.10 -3.76 -11.86
C ALA A 57 -15.20 -3.31 -12.84
N LEU A 58 -15.84 -2.16 -12.58
CA LEU A 58 -16.89 -1.62 -13.45
C LEU A 58 -16.35 -0.92 -14.71
N SER A 59 -15.15 -0.34 -14.61
CA SER A 59 -14.50 0.39 -15.71
C SER A 59 -13.73 -0.53 -16.68
N GLY A 60 -13.35 -1.74 -16.25
CA GLY A 60 -12.74 -2.77 -17.12
C GLY A 60 -13.74 -3.52 -18.03
N LEU A 61 -15.04 -3.43 -17.77
CA LEU A 61 -16.11 -4.06 -18.55
C LEU A 61 -16.78 -3.06 -19.52
N GLY A 62 -16.00 -2.48 -20.44
CA GLY A 62 -16.51 -1.94 -21.72
C GLY A 62 -17.63 -0.89 -21.67
N GLY A 63 -17.78 -0.13 -20.58
CA GLY A 63 -18.80 0.93 -20.43
C GLY A 63 -18.35 2.29 -20.97
N GLY A 64 -18.06 2.36 -22.27
CA GLY A 64 -17.76 3.63 -22.93
C GLY A 64 -19.00 4.53 -23.00
N GLY A 65 -18.94 5.65 -22.28
CA GLY A 65 -19.50 6.96 -22.63
C GLY A 65 -21.03 7.11 -22.71
N ILE A 66 -21.58 7.98 -21.87
CA ILE A 66 -22.58 8.99 -22.27
C ILE A 66 -22.39 10.18 -21.31
N LEU A 67 -21.81 11.25 -21.84
CA LEU A 67 -22.10 12.67 -21.63
C LEU A 67 -20.84 13.47 -21.98
N GLY A 68 -20.88 14.04 -23.18
CA GLY A 68 -19.77 14.71 -23.82
C GLY A 68 -19.40 16.05 -23.20
N GLY A 69 -18.15 16.40 -23.45
CA GLY A 69 -17.56 17.72 -23.24
C GLY A 69 -16.08 17.61 -23.60
N GLY A 70 -15.74 17.97 -24.83
CA GLY A 70 -14.37 17.92 -25.33
C GLY A 70 -13.45 18.79 -24.47
N GLY A 71 -12.64 18.14 -23.65
CA GLY A 71 -11.47 18.71 -23.02
C GLY A 71 -10.27 17.87 -23.44
N SER A 72 -9.33 18.48 -24.15
CA SER A 72 -8.01 17.90 -24.39
C SER A 72 -7.42 17.40 -23.06
N PRO A 73 -6.67 16.28 -23.03
CA PRO A 73 -6.00 15.86 -21.81
C PRO A 73 -5.02 16.98 -21.42
N THR A 74 -5.35 17.73 -20.37
CA THR A 74 -4.36 18.61 -19.74
C THR A 74 -3.31 17.69 -19.14
N GLN A 75 -2.21 17.55 -19.86
CA GLN A 75 -0.96 17.04 -19.35
C GLN A 75 -0.67 17.86 -18.09
N GLN A 76 -0.83 17.24 -16.92
CA GLN A 76 -0.67 17.91 -15.64
C GLN A 76 0.77 18.37 -15.54
N GLY A 77 0.97 19.68 -15.77
CA GLY A 77 2.26 20.31 -15.86
C GLY A 77 3.03 20.17 -14.55
N ASP A 78 4.35 20.15 -14.70
CA ASP A 78 5.37 20.04 -13.67
C ASP A 78 5.44 21.32 -12.79
N GLY A 79 4.30 21.72 -12.22
CA GLY A 79 4.17 22.86 -11.33
C GLY A 79 4.84 22.57 -9.99
N GLY A 80 6.16 22.70 -9.95
CA GLY A 80 7.00 22.49 -8.79
C GLY A 80 6.76 23.54 -7.71
N GLY A 81 5.85 23.24 -6.77
CA GLY A 81 5.91 23.84 -5.45
C GLY A 81 7.09 23.27 -4.66
N ALA A 82 7.51 23.99 -3.62
CA ALA A 82 8.54 23.50 -2.71
C ALA A 82 8.10 22.16 -2.10
N SER A 83 9.04 21.23 -1.96
CA SER A 83 8.81 19.95 -1.30
C SER A 83 8.16 20.17 0.08
N GLN A 84 7.15 19.36 0.37
CA GLN A 84 6.51 19.29 1.69
C GLN A 84 6.92 18.02 2.45
N LEU A 85 7.93 17.31 1.94
CA LEU A 85 8.49 16.11 2.53
C LEU A 85 9.52 16.52 3.58
N SER A 86 9.36 16.03 4.81
CA SER A 86 10.38 16.27 5.83
C SER A 86 11.66 15.52 5.49
N GLN A 87 12.81 16.01 5.95
CA GLN A 87 14.08 15.31 5.74
C GLN A 87 14.09 13.92 6.36
N GLU A 88 13.34 13.71 7.45
CA GLU A 88 13.24 12.41 8.11
C GLU A 88 12.41 11.45 7.28
N ASP A 89 11.19 11.85 6.88
CA ASP A 89 10.31 11.00 6.07
C ASP A 89 10.97 10.63 4.75
N GLY A 90 11.63 11.60 4.10
CA GLY A 90 12.37 11.34 2.86
C GLY A 90 13.53 10.37 3.05
N ARG A 91 14.22 10.41 4.19
CA ARG A 91 15.28 9.45 4.51
C ARG A 91 14.71 8.06 4.71
N VAL A 92 13.64 7.93 5.48
CA VAL A 92 12.95 6.66 5.75
C VAL A 92 12.46 6.02 4.46
N LEU A 93 11.76 6.77 3.61
CA LEU A 93 11.23 6.28 2.34
C LEU A 93 12.31 5.79 1.39
N ARG A 94 13.36 6.60 1.17
CA ARG A 94 14.49 6.22 0.31
C ARG A 94 15.23 5.01 0.86
N SER A 95 15.46 4.99 2.17
CA SER A 95 16.18 3.91 2.83
C SER A 95 15.40 2.58 2.80
N ALA A 96 14.07 2.64 2.94
CA ALA A 96 13.22 1.47 2.79
C ALA A 96 13.29 0.92 1.37
N LEU A 97 13.13 1.77 0.35
CA LEU A 97 13.21 1.39 -1.07
C LEU A 97 14.56 0.74 -1.41
N ILE A 98 15.67 1.42 -1.07
CA ILE A 98 17.02 0.89 -1.32
C ILE A 98 17.19 -0.49 -0.65
N SER A 99 16.80 -0.61 0.62
CA SER A 99 16.94 -1.86 1.36
C SER A 99 16.12 -2.99 0.75
N THR A 100 14.88 -2.71 0.33
CA THR A 100 14.03 -3.70 -0.31
C THR A 100 14.58 -4.13 -1.67
N ASP A 101 15.06 -3.19 -2.48
CA ASP A 101 15.60 -3.47 -3.81
C ASP A 101 16.88 -4.29 -3.75
N GLN A 102 17.76 -4.01 -2.78
CA GLN A 102 18.95 -4.81 -2.53
C GLN A 102 18.60 -6.27 -2.19
N VAL A 103 17.65 -6.48 -1.28
CA VAL A 103 17.26 -7.83 -0.85
C VAL A 103 16.58 -8.59 -1.99
N TRP A 104 15.59 -7.98 -2.65
CA TRP A 104 14.84 -8.64 -3.71
C TRP A 104 15.64 -8.80 -4.99
N GLY A 105 16.49 -7.84 -5.33
CA GLY A 105 17.47 -7.97 -6.41
C GLY A 105 18.37 -9.18 -6.22
N ALA A 106 18.94 -9.36 -5.02
CA ALA A 106 19.77 -10.52 -4.70
C ALA A 106 18.98 -11.85 -4.77
N LEU A 107 17.75 -11.88 -4.25
CA LEU A 107 16.89 -13.06 -4.29
C LEU A 107 16.51 -13.47 -5.72
N PHE A 108 16.13 -12.50 -6.57
CA PHE A 108 15.81 -12.74 -7.98
C PHE A 108 17.04 -13.19 -8.75
N GLN A 109 18.20 -12.57 -8.52
CA GLN A 109 19.46 -12.97 -9.13
C GLN A 109 19.82 -14.41 -8.76
N ALA A 110 19.71 -14.78 -7.48
CA ALA A 110 19.95 -16.15 -7.00
C ALA A 110 18.99 -17.17 -7.65
N ALA A 111 17.78 -16.73 -8.00
CA ALA A 111 16.79 -17.53 -8.74
C ALA A 111 16.98 -17.50 -10.27
N ASN A 112 18.05 -16.90 -10.80
CA ASN A 112 18.29 -16.67 -12.23
C ASN A 112 17.14 -15.90 -12.92
N ARG A 113 16.53 -14.95 -12.22
CA ARG A 113 15.48 -14.07 -12.73
C ARG A 113 15.95 -12.62 -12.70
N SER A 114 15.36 -11.78 -13.54
CA SER A 114 15.61 -10.34 -13.54
C SER A 114 14.65 -9.65 -12.58
N TYR A 115 15.19 -8.81 -11.71
CA TYR A 115 14.42 -7.88 -10.88
C TYR A 115 14.29 -6.55 -11.61
N THR A 116 13.10 -5.95 -11.57
CA THR A 116 12.87 -4.57 -12.00
C THR A 116 12.49 -3.82 -10.74
N GLU A 117 13.12 -2.68 -10.48
CA GLU A 117 12.84 -1.90 -9.27
C GLU A 117 11.48 -1.17 -9.41
N PRO A 118 10.65 -1.12 -8.36
CA PRO A 118 9.46 -0.30 -8.35
C PRO A 118 9.81 1.16 -8.13
N LYS A 119 8.97 2.07 -8.61
CA LYS A 119 9.07 3.49 -8.21
C LYS A 119 8.42 3.72 -6.86
N LEU A 120 8.91 4.69 -6.09
CA LEU A 120 8.27 5.15 -4.86
C LEU A 120 7.92 6.63 -4.97
N VAL A 121 6.63 6.94 -4.93
CA VAL A 121 6.11 8.30 -5.09
C VAL A 121 5.54 8.81 -3.77
N ALA A 122 6.22 9.80 -3.19
CA ALA A 122 5.71 10.54 -2.05
C ALA A 122 4.78 11.67 -2.55
N TYR A 123 3.54 11.73 -2.09
CA TYR A 123 2.56 12.73 -2.53
C TYR A 123 1.79 13.35 -1.36
N ARG A 124 0.96 14.37 -1.64
CA ARG A 124 0.06 15.00 -0.67
C ARG A 124 -1.35 15.12 -1.21
N GLY A 125 -2.34 14.69 -0.44
CA GLY A 125 -3.77 14.86 -0.76
C GLY A 125 -4.27 13.95 -1.88
N GLY A 126 -3.80 14.12 -3.11
CA GLY A 126 -4.16 13.27 -4.24
C GLY A 126 -3.12 13.24 -5.36
N TYR A 127 -3.03 12.09 -6.04
CA TYR A 127 -2.08 11.87 -7.13
C TYR A 127 -2.69 10.99 -8.23
N GLN A 128 -2.50 11.35 -9.50
CA GLN A 128 -2.99 10.55 -10.63
C GLN A 128 -2.06 9.35 -10.87
N THR A 129 -2.61 8.13 -10.86
CA THR A 129 -1.88 6.87 -11.10
C THR A 129 -2.43 6.16 -12.33
N ALA A 130 -1.73 5.13 -12.82
CA ALA A 130 -2.26 4.24 -13.86
C ALA A 130 -3.45 3.39 -13.37
N CYS A 131 -3.61 3.23 -12.06
CA CYS A 131 -4.71 2.51 -11.41
C CYS A 131 -5.90 3.41 -11.07
N GLY A 132 -5.86 4.71 -11.43
CA GLY A 132 -6.90 5.70 -11.13
C GLY A 132 -6.40 6.82 -10.23
N GLN A 133 -7.33 7.55 -9.61
CA GLN A 133 -7.00 8.66 -8.73
C GLN A 133 -6.60 8.13 -7.34
N GLY A 134 -5.32 8.26 -7.00
CA GLY A 134 -4.82 8.02 -5.64
C GLY A 134 -5.23 9.17 -4.71
N GLN A 135 -5.58 8.84 -3.47
CA GLN A 135 -5.96 9.80 -2.42
C GLN A 135 -5.25 9.45 -1.11
N ALA A 136 -4.83 10.47 -0.36
CA ALA A 136 -4.10 10.29 0.90
C ALA A 136 -4.88 9.49 1.95
N SER A 137 -6.22 9.56 1.91
CA SER A 137 -7.11 8.81 2.80
C SER A 137 -7.08 7.28 2.57
N PHE A 138 -6.43 6.82 1.51
CA PHE A 138 -6.38 5.40 1.15
C PHE A 138 -5.25 4.66 1.88
N GLY A 139 -4.34 5.41 2.51
CA GLY A 139 -3.07 4.88 2.99
C GLY A 139 -2.09 4.61 1.84
N PRO A 140 -0.95 3.97 2.13
CA PRO A 140 0.02 3.54 1.13
C PRO A 140 -0.56 2.44 0.24
N PHE A 141 -0.14 2.40 -1.03
CA PHE A 141 -0.58 1.36 -1.96
C PHE A 141 0.39 1.17 -3.13
N TYR A 142 0.43 -0.05 -3.66
CA TYR A 142 1.09 -0.40 -4.92
C TYR A 142 0.13 -0.40 -6.12
N CYS A 143 0.52 0.25 -7.22
CA CYS A 143 -0.20 0.20 -8.48
C CYS A 143 0.49 -0.73 -9.50
N PRO A 144 -0.11 -1.88 -9.87
CA PRO A 144 0.48 -2.78 -10.85
C PRO A 144 0.52 -2.23 -12.30
N GLY A 145 -0.26 -1.18 -12.60
CA GLY A 145 -0.36 -0.58 -13.93
C GLY A 145 0.85 0.26 -14.33
N ASP A 146 1.47 0.94 -13.38
CA ASP A 146 2.71 1.73 -13.55
C ASP A 146 3.87 1.22 -12.69
N GLN A 147 3.66 0.12 -11.96
CA GLN A 147 4.61 -0.52 -11.06
C GLN A 147 5.19 0.44 -10.01
N SER A 148 4.35 1.34 -9.50
CA SER A 148 4.75 2.36 -8.52
C SER A 148 4.06 2.15 -7.17
N ILE A 149 4.80 2.40 -6.09
CA ILE A 149 4.32 2.52 -4.73
C ILE A 149 4.00 3.99 -4.48
N TYR A 150 2.85 4.26 -3.89
CA TYR A 150 2.37 5.60 -3.57
C TYR A 150 2.16 5.74 -2.07
N ILE A 151 2.64 6.84 -1.50
CA ILE A 151 2.49 7.11 -0.08
C ILE A 151 2.32 8.61 0.20
N ASP A 152 1.35 8.94 1.05
CA ASP A 152 1.31 10.25 1.72
C ASP A 152 2.07 10.13 3.05
N PRO A 153 3.18 10.87 3.26
CA PRO A 153 3.95 10.82 4.50
C PRO A 153 3.15 11.14 5.77
N SER A 154 1.96 11.76 5.68
CA SER A 154 1.10 11.97 6.84
C SER A 154 0.66 10.66 7.47
N PHE A 155 0.64 9.57 6.70
CA PHE A 155 0.32 8.24 7.18
C PHE A 155 1.26 7.77 8.32
N PHE A 156 2.52 8.20 8.34
CA PHE A 156 3.44 7.86 9.43
C PHE A 156 2.98 8.43 10.79
N ASN A 157 2.28 9.57 10.78
CA ASN A 157 1.66 10.09 11.99
C ASN A 157 0.46 9.25 12.40
N GLU A 158 -0.30 8.69 11.45
CA GLU A 158 -1.41 7.79 11.75
C GLU A 158 -0.93 6.47 12.36
N LEU A 159 0.17 5.89 11.84
CA LEU A 159 0.85 4.73 12.44
C LEU A 159 1.17 4.95 13.93
N ARG A 160 1.80 6.09 14.23
CA ARG A 160 2.19 6.45 15.59
C ARG A 160 0.99 6.73 16.51
N THR A 161 0.03 7.52 16.04
CA THR A 161 -1.02 8.09 16.90
C THR A 161 -2.25 7.19 17.02
N ARG A 162 -2.61 6.50 15.94
CA ARG A 162 -3.85 5.72 15.85
C ARG A 162 -3.62 4.22 15.97
N PHE A 163 -2.52 3.73 15.41
CA PHE A 163 -2.22 2.30 15.36
C PHE A 163 -1.26 1.86 16.47
N GLY A 164 -0.74 2.78 17.27
CA GLY A 164 0.18 2.48 18.37
C GLY A 164 1.52 1.91 17.91
N ALA A 165 1.79 1.97 16.60
CA ALA A 165 3.04 1.55 15.98
C ALA A 165 3.98 2.76 15.96
N SER A 166 4.49 3.10 17.15
CA SER A 166 5.16 4.39 17.37
C SER A 166 6.65 4.42 17.04
N GLY A 167 7.25 3.27 16.80
CA GLY A 167 8.69 3.20 16.57
C GLY A 167 9.10 3.31 15.10
N ASP A 168 10.41 3.34 14.92
CA ASP A 168 11.04 3.73 13.66
C ASP A 168 10.88 2.65 12.57
N PHE A 169 10.53 1.41 12.93
CA PHE A 169 10.42 0.30 11.99
C PHE A 169 9.08 0.23 11.26
N ALA A 170 7.99 0.72 11.86
CA ALA A 170 6.65 0.60 11.28
C ALA A 170 6.53 1.18 9.85
N PRO A 171 7.13 2.35 9.53
CA PRO A 171 7.21 2.85 8.15
C PRO A 171 7.91 1.90 7.18
N TYR A 172 9.00 1.24 7.61
CA TYR A 172 9.75 0.31 6.76
C TYR A 172 8.94 -0.95 6.46
N TYR A 173 8.25 -1.51 7.46
CA TYR A 173 7.35 -2.64 7.27
C TYR A 173 6.30 -2.35 6.20
N VAL A 174 5.67 -1.17 6.26
CA VAL A 174 4.63 -0.77 5.30
C VAL A 174 5.18 -0.67 3.88
N ILE A 175 6.35 -0.05 3.68
CA ILE A 175 6.98 -0.02 2.35
C ILE A 175 7.37 -1.42 1.88
N ALA A 176 7.91 -2.27 2.77
CA ALA A 176 8.25 -3.64 2.43
C ALA A 176 7.03 -4.49 2.05
N HIS A 177 5.86 -4.21 2.65
CA HIS A 177 4.59 -4.81 2.26
C HIS A 177 4.17 -4.39 0.84
N GLU A 178 4.24 -3.09 0.52
CA GLU A 178 3.94 -2.61 -0.84
C GLU A 178 4.92 -3.17 -1.88
N VAL A 179 6.20 -3.33 -1.53
CA VAL A 179 7.17 -4.06 -2.37
C VAL A 179 6.77 -5.53 -2.50
N GLY A 180 6.18 -6.14 -1.48
CA GLY A 180 5.59 -7.47 -1.56
C GLY A 180 4.56 -7.60 -2.70
N HIS A 181 3.69 -6.61 -2.88
CA HIS A 181 2.79 -6.55 -4.03
C HIS A 181 3.53 -6.38 -5.37
N HIS A 182 4.62 -5.62 -5.38
CA HIS A 182 5.47 -5.54 -6.55
C HIS A 182 6.08 -6.89 -6.93
N ILE A 183 6.57 -7.67 -5.95
CA ILE A 183 7.07 -9.03 -6.20
C ILE A 183 5.97 -9.92 -6.76
N GLN A 184 4.75 -9.84 -6.20
CA GLN A 184 3.59 -10.56 -6.74
C GLN A 184 3.29 -10.17 -8.19
N LYS A 185 3.50 -8.90 -8.58
CA LYS A 185 3.36 -8.48 -9.98
C LYS A 185 4.42 -9.12 -10.87
N LEU A 186 5.69 -9.10 -10.45
CA LEU A 186 6.80 -9.73 -11.20
C LEU A 186 6.64 -11.26 -11.32
N GLU A 187 5.93 -11.89 -10.38
CA GLU A 187 5.60 -13.32 -10.38
C GLU A 187 4.28 -13.66 -11.10
N GLY A 188 3.55 -12.65 -11.56
CA GLY A 188 2.23 -12.80 -12.18
C GLY A 188 1.13 -13.25 -11.22
N THR A 189 1.38 -13.21 -9.92
CA THR A 189 0.42 -13.60 -8.87
C THR A 189 -0.77 -12.64 -8.82
N LEU A 190 -0.53 -11.33 -8.93
CA LEU A 190 -1.63 -10.35 -8.98
C LEU A 190 -2.54 -10.58 -10.20
N ASP A 191 -1.96 -10.94 -11.35
CA ASP A 191 -2.72 -11.19 -12.58
C ASP A 191 -3.55 -12.49 -12.47
N ARG A 192 -3.04 -13.52 -11.77
CA ARG A 192 -3.79 -14.75 -11.47
C ARG A 192 -4.93 -14.49 -10.50
N ALA A 193 -4.67 -13.76 -9.41
CA ALA A 193 -5.67 -13.38 -8.42
C ALA A 193 -6.82 -12.59 -9.04
N SER A 194 -6.50 -11.57 -9.86
CA SER A 194 -7.49 -10.77 -10.57
C SER A 194 -8.37 -11.61 -11.49
N ARG A 195 -7.78 -12.52 -12.28
CA ARG A 195 -8.55 -13.45 -13.14
C ARG A 195 -9.44 -14.38 -12.33
N ALA A 196 -8.95 -14.92 -11.22
CA ALA A 196 -9.73 -15.79 -10.36
C ALA A 196 -10.94 -15.02 -9.79
N GLN A 197 -10.72 -13.83 -9.22
CA GLN A 197 -11.76 -12.98 -8.66
C GLN A 197 -12.86 -12.64 -9.68
N ALA A 198 -12.51 -12.40 -10.95
CA ALA A 198 -13.49 -12.13 -12.01
C ALA A 198 -14.48 -13.28 -12.26
N SER A 199 -14.14 -14.50 -11.83
CA SER A 199 -14.97 -15.70 -12.00
C SER A 199 -15.63 -16.19 -10.69
N LEU A 200 -15.33 -15.56 -9.57
CA LEU A 200 -15.72 -16.01 -8.23
C LEU A 200 -16.87 -15.18 -7.64
N GLY A 201 -17.59 -15.79 -6.69
CA GLY A 201 -18.52 -15.07 -5.82
C GLY A 201 -17.78 -14.12 -4.87
N LYS A 202 -18.51 -13.21 -4.21
CA LYS A 202 -17.93 -12.19 -3.33
C LYS A 202 -17.06 -12.79 -2.21
N ALA A 203 -17.54 -13.84 -1.55
CA ALA A 203 -16.83 -14.42 -0.41
C ALA A 203 -15.54 -15.14 -0.85
N GLU A 204 -15.59 -15.85 -1.97
CA GLU A 204 -14.41 -16.52 -2.54
C GLU A 204 -13.41 -15.50 -3.10
N GLY A 205 -13.89 -14.44 -3.75
CA GLY A 205 -13.06 -13.34 -4.23
C GLY A 205 -12.36 -12.58 -3.10
N ASN A 206 -13.06 -12.40 -1.96
CA ASN A 206 -12.49 -11.85 -0.73
C ASN A 206 -11.39 -12.77 -0.18
N ALA A 207 -11.60 -14.09 -0.14
CA ALA A 207 -10.59 -15.03 0.31
C ALA A 207 -9.32 -15.03 -0.57
N VAL A 208 -9.49 -14.83 -1.89
CA VAL A 208 -8.34 -14.62 -2.79
C VAL A 208 -7.60 -13.33 -2.43
N GLN A 209 -8.30 -12.22 -2.18
CA GLN A 209 -7.66 -10.97 -1.76
C GLN A 209 -6.88 -11.16 -0.45
N VAL A 210 -7.47 -11.83 0.56
CA VAL A 210 -6.76 -12.13 1.81
C VAL A 210 -5.47 -12.91 1.53
N GLY A 211 -5.47 -13.86 0.60
CA GLY A 211 -4.26 -14.59 0.19
C GLY A 211 -3.17 -13.68 -0.39
N VAL A 212 -3.55 -12.66 -1.16
CA VAL A 212 -2.64 -11.65 -1.73
C VAL A 212 -1.98 -10.84 -0.61
N GLU A 213 -2.78 -10.35 0.32
CA GLU A 213 -2.32 -9.51 1.43
C GLU A 213 -1.38 -10.27 2.38
N LEU A 214 -1.74 -11.52 2.73
CA LEU A 214 -0.89 -12.36 3.59
C LEU A 214 0.42 -12.75 2.92
N GLN A 215 0.43 -12.97 1.60
CA GLN A 215 1.69 -13.22 0.89
C GLN A 215 2.58 -11.97 0.88
N ALA A 216 2.00 -10.77 0.73
CA ALA A 216 2.76 -9.51 0.83
C ALA A 216 3.35 -9.30 2.24
N ASP A 217 2.60 -9.59 3.30
CA ASP A 217 3.12 -9.59 4.69
C ASP A 217 4.28 -10.58 4.87
N CYS A 218 4.15 -11.79 4.32
CA CYS A 218 5.23 -12.77 4.37
C CYS A 218 6.47 -12.30 3.59
N TYR A 219 6.30 -11.66 2.44
CA TYR A 219 7.39 -11.04 1.68
C TYR A 219 8.06 -9.89 2.46
N ALA A 220 7.30 -9.07 3.18
CA ALA A 220 7.87 -8.08 4.10
C ALA A 220 8.72 -8.75 5.20
N GLY A 221 8.27 -9.90 5.73
CA GLY A 221 9.05 -10.69 6.68
C GLY A 221 10.34 -11.24 6.09
N VAL A 222 10.30 -11.76 4.86
CA VAL A 222 11.47 -12.25 4.12
C VAL A 222 12.51 -11.14 3.94
N TRP A 223 12.05 -9.93 3.62
CA TRP A 223 12.90 -8.75 3.58
C TRP A 223 13.52 -8.46 4.95
N ALA A 224 12.70 -8.38 6.00
CA ALA A 224 13.16 -8.08 7.36
C ALA A 224 14.23 -9.09 7.85
N ALA A 225 14.10 -10.37 7.51
CA ALA A 225 15.09 -11.40 7.84
C ALA A 225 16.45 -11.21 7.15
N ARG A 226 16.48 -10.52 6.01
CA ARG A 226 17.66 -10.33 5.17
C ARG A 226 18.25 -8.94 5.22
N ALA A 227 17.45 -7.94 5.59
CA ALA A 227 17.84 -6.54 5.57
C ALA A 227 19.13 -6.33 6.38
N LYS A 228 20.05 -5.55 5.81
CA LYS A 228 21.33 -5.21 6.42
C LYS A 228 21.48 -3.71 6.59
N ALA A 229 22.13 -3.32 7.68
CA ALA A 229 22.66 -1.97 7.82
C ALA A 229 23.87 -1.77 6.87
N PRO A 230 24.30 -0.53 6.59
CA PRO A 230 25.44 -0.26 5.71
C PRO A 230 26.76 -0.92 6.12
N ASP A 231 26.92 -1.26 7.41
CA ASP A 231 28.09 -1.97 7.94
C ASP A 231 27.98 -3.51 7.79
N GLY A 232 26.91 -4.02 7.18
CA GLY A 232 26.65 -5.44 6.96
C GLY A 232 26.03 -6.19 8.15
N THR A 233 25.78 -5.51 9.27
CA THR A 233 25.06 -6.10 10.42
C THR A 233 23.56 -6.25 10.11
N PRO A 234 22.82 -7.14 10.81
CA PRO A 234 21.37 -7.17 10.70
C PRO A 234 20.77 -5.78 10.90
N ALA A 235 19.89 -5.39 9.99
CA ALA A 235 19.24 -4.09 10.00
C ALA A 235 18.32 -3.86 11.20
N LEU A 236 17.75 -4.95 11.72
CA LEU A 236 16.63 -4.95 12.66
C LEU A 236 17.01 -5.71 13.91
N ASP A 237 16.72 -5.10 15.06
CA ASP A 237 16.80 -5.78 16.35
C ASP A 237 15.44 -6.42 16.73
N PRO A 238 15.38 -7.24 17.78
CA PRO A 238 14.13 -7.89 18.19
C PRO A 238 12.99 -6.93 18.54
N ASP A 239 13.30 -5.72 19.02
CA ASP A 239 12.29 -4.75 19.41
C ASP A 239 11.68 -4.11 18.15
N ASP A 240 12.48 -3.78 17.14
CA ASP A 240 12.02 -3.35 15.80
C ASP A 240 11.04 -4.36 15.20
N LEU A 241 11.35 -5.66 15.32
CA LEU A 241 10.50 -6.73 14.79
C LEU A 241 9.14 -6.77 15.49
N GLN A 242 9.10 -6.49 16.80
CA GLN A 242 7.85 -6.42 17.55
C GLN A 242 6.99 -5.20 17.13
N GLU A 243 7.62 -4.10 16.74
CA GLU A 243 6.92 -2.93 16.18
C GLU A 243 6.24 -3.28 14.86
N GLY A 244 6.92 -4.01 13.98
CA GLY A 244 6.36 -4.48 12.71
C GLY A 244 5.17 -5.42 12.91
N MET A 245 5.27 -6.34 13.89
CA MET A 245 4.16 -7.22 14.28
C MET A 245 2.97 -6.43 14.83
N THR A 246 3.23 -5.37 15.60
CA THR A 246 2.19 -4.47 16.12
C THR A 246 1.53 -3.71 14.99
N ALA A 247 2.31 -3.19 14.04
CA ALA A 247 1.80 -2.54 12.85
C ALA A 247 0.90 -3.49 12.04
N ALA A 248 1.39 -4.70 11.71
CA ALA A 248 0.65 -5.73 10.99
C ALA A 248 -0.68 -6.11 11.70
N ALA A 249 -0.67 -6.18 13.02
CA ALA A 249 -1.87 -6.40 13.81
C ALA A 249 -2.87 -5.26 13.66
N ALA A 250 -2.40 -4.02 13.78
CA ALA A 250 -3.26 -2.84 13.82
C ALA A 250 -4.02 -2.57 12.50
N ILE A 251 -3.50 -3.11 11.38
CA ILE A 251 -4.10 -3.01 10.05
C ILE A 251 -4.83 -4.29 9.61
N GLY A 252 -5.09 -5.22 10.53
CA GLY A 252 -6.01 -6.34 10.30
C GLY A 252 -7.46 -5.86 10.25
N ASP A 253 -8.30 -6.51 9.43
CA ASP A 253 -9.69 -6.09 9.22
C ASP A 253 -10.51 -6.14 10.52
N ASP A 254 -10.24 -7.09 11.42
CA ASP A 254 -10.85 -7.18 12.74
C ASP A 254 -10.47 -6.00 13.65
N ALA A 255 -9.20 -5.59 13.66
CA ALA A 255 -8.75 -4.42 14.42
C ALA A 255 -9.37 -3.14 13.87
N LEU A 256 -9.38 -2.95 12.55
CA LEU A 256 -9.97 -1.78 11.89
C LEU A 256 -11.48 -1.70 12.13
N MET A 257 -12.20 -2.82 12.07
CA MET A 257 -13.63 -2.88 12.39
C MET A 257 -13.88 -2.53 13.86
N GLN A 258 -13.10 -3.08 14.79
CA GLN A 258 -13.24 -2.78 16.22
C GLN A 258 -12.97 -1.30 16.52
N GLN A 259 -11.92 -0.72 15.94
CA GLN A 259 -11.64 0.72 16.04
C GLN A 259 -12.76 1.59 15.47
N ALA A 260 -13.46 1.10 14.45
CA ALA A 260 -14.64 1.76 13.88
C ALA A 260 -15.94 1.49 14.68
N GLY A 261 -15.88 0.77 15.80
CA GLY A 261 -17.05 0.40 16.60
C GLY A 261 -17.98 -0.60 15.90
N GLN A 262 -17.48 -1.35 14.93
CA GLN A 262 -18.22 -2.33 14.16
C GLN A 262 -18.02 -3.75 14.71
N ALA A 263 -19.03 -4.61 14.52
CA ALA A 263 -18.91 -6.02 14.82
C ALA A 263 -17.99 -6.70 13.79
N VAL A 264 -17.07 -7.55 14.27
CA VAL A 264 -16.14 -8.31 13.42
C VAL A 264 -16.91 -9.31 12.56
N ARG A 265 -16.66 -9.28 11.25
CA ARG A 265 -17.31 -10.12 10.24
C ARG A 265 -16.28 -10.77 9.32
N PRO A 266 -15.75 -11.96 9.67
CA PRO A 266 -14.69 -12.61 8.91
C PRO A 266 -15.02 -12.84 7.43
N GLU A 267 -16.30 -13.04 7.10
CA GLU A 267 -16.77 -13.20 5.71
C GLU A 267 -16.55 -11.97 4.83
N SER A 268 -16.34 -10.81 5.45
CA SER A 268 -16.14 -9.53 4.76
C SER A 268 -14.69 -9.09 4.66
N PHE A 269 -13.75 -9.87 5.21
CA PHE A 269 -12.34 -9.53 5.20
C PHE A 269 -11.78 -9.50 3.77
N THR A 270 -10.92 -8.53 3.51
CA THR A 270 -10.16 -8.36 2.28
C THR A 270 -8.66 -8.32 2.56
N HIS A 271 -8.24 -7.92 3.77
CA HIS A 271 -6.83 -7.85 4.20
C HIS A 271 -6.43 -8.96 5.17
N GLY A 272 -7.42 -9.69 5.70
CA GLY A 272 -7.22 -10.76 6.67
C GLY A 272 -7.29 -10.24 8.11
N SER A 273 -7.31 -11.17 9.06
CA SER A 273 -7.31 -10.81 10.47
C SER A 273 -5.92 -10.38 10.94
N SER A 274 -5.90 -9.60 12.02
CA SER A 274 -4.70 -9.17 12.74
C SER A 274 -3.77 -10.34 13.04
N GLN A 275 -4.35 -11.49 13.41
CA GLN A 275 -3.59 -12.71 13.67
C GLN A 275 -2.97 -13.30 12.40
N GLN A 276 -3.76 -13.42 11.31
CA GLN A 276 -3.27 -13.98 10.05
C GLN A 276 -2.09 -13.17 9.50
N ARG A 277 -2.21 -11.85 9.54
CA ARG A 277 -1.18 -10.91 9.09
C ARG A 277 0.12 -11.07 9.88
N GLN A 278 0.03 -11.08 11.22
CA GLN A 278 1.18 -11.37 12.09
C GLN A 278 1.81 -12.74 11.82
N GLU A 279 1.00 -13.78 11.63
CA GLU A 279 1.50 -15.12 11.33
C GLU A 279 2.25 -15.17 9.99
N ALA A 280 1.77 -14.44 8.99
CA ALA A 280 2.42 -14.35 7.69
C ALA A 280 3.74 -13.58 7.76
N LEU A 281 3.73 -12.40 8.38
CA LEU A 281 4.95 -11.62 8.62
C LEU A 281 6.00 -12.45 9.37
N ARG A 282 5.59 -13.11 10.46
CA ARG A 282 6.48 -13.96 11.27
C ARG A 282 7.04 -15.13 10.46
N ARG A 283 6.26 -15.73 9.57
CA ARG A 283 6.72 -16.84 8.72
C ARG A 283 7.85 -16.40 7.79
N GLY A 284 7.67 -15.27 7.11
CA GLY A 284 8.71 -14.69 6.27
C GLY A 284 9.96 -14.34 7.06
N LEU A 285 9.77 -13.72 8.23
CA LEU A 285 10.85 -13.32 9.12
C LEU A 285 11.69 -14.50 9.63
N GLN A 286 11.05 -15.60 10.02
CA GLN A 286 11.75 -16.76 10.57
C GLN A 286 12.50 -17.57 9.52
N SER A 287 11.95 -17.67 8.31
CA SER A 287 12.54 -18.48 7.25
C SER A 287 13.57 -17.70 6.44
N GLY A 288 13.29 -16.40 6.22
CA GLY A 288 13.80 -15.67 5.09
C GLY A 288 13.37 -16.24 3.72
N ASP A 289 12.88 -17.45 3.56
CA ASP A 289 12.72 -18.00 2.22
C ASP A 289 11.40 -17.54 1.57
N PRO A 290 11.40 -16.82 0.44
CA PRO A 290 10.14 -16.47 -0.24
C PRO A 290 9.32 -17.69 -0.63
N SER A 291 9.93 -18.87 -0.79
CA SER A 291 9.23 -20.11 -1.13
C SER A 291 8.22 -20.57 -0.06
N VAL A 292 8.29 -20.08 1.18
CA VAL A 292 7.31 -20.42 2.24
C VAL A 292 6.08 -19.52 2.23
N CYS A 293 6.08 -18.45 1.43
CA CYS A 293 5.01 -17.46 1.35
C CYS A 293 3.87 -17.90 0.43
N ASN A 294 3.34 -19.10 0.67
CA ASN A 294 2.29 -19.73 -0.12
C ASN A 294 0.91 -19.48 0.49
N TYR A 295 0.31 -18.33 0.17
CA TYR A 295 -1.04 -17.93 0.63
C TYR A 295 -2.07 -17.87 -0.49
N ASN A 296 -1.61 -17.58 -1.71
CA ASN A 296 -2.45 -17.59 -2.90
C ASN A 296 -2.61 -19.01 -3.46
N ARG A 297 -3.84 -19.53 -3.45
CA ARG A 297 -4.20 -20.85 -3.98
C ARG A 297 -4.72 -20.82 -5.43
N VAL A 298 -4.43 -19.74 -6.15
CA VAL A 298 -4.93 -19.44 -7.51
C VAL A 298 -3.84 -19.30 -8.55
#